data_AF-A0A7J7T7X5-F1
#
_entry.id   AF-A0A7J7T7X5-F1
#
_cell.length_a   1.000
_cell.length_b   1.000
_cell.length_c   1.000
_cell.angle_alpha   90.00
_cell.angle_beta   90.00
_cell.angle_gamma   90.00
#
_symmetry.space_group_name_H-M   'P 1'
#
loop_
_entity.id
_entity.type
_entity.pdbx_description
1 polymer ?
#
loop_
_entity_poly.entity_id
_entity_poly.type
_entity_poly.pdbx_seq_one_letter_code
_entity_poly.pdbx_strand_id
1 'polypeptide(L)'
;MAARRARPVRVLVDMDGVLADFEGGLLRAFRRRFPEEPHVPLEERRGFFAREQYRALRPDLADKVASVYESPGFFLDLEPIPGALEAMHEMHAMHDTEVFICTSPLLKYEHCVGEKFSWVDKYLGPQFVERIILTRDKTVVLGDLLIDDKDTILGQEETPAWEHILFTCCHNQHLALPPAKRRLLSWSDDWREIIESKRDTAAVAPGQWTVLKGPEDRPAGKPSRAK
;
A
#
# COMPACT_ATOMS: atom_id res chain seq x y z
N MET A 1 24.57 -10.95 29.59
CA MET A 1 23.38 -10.18 29.19
C MET A 1 23.31 -10.19 27.68
N ALA A 2 22.33 -10.87 27.07
CA ALA A 2 22.16 -10.81 25.63
C ALA A 2 21.72 -9.37 25.27
N ALA A 3 22.50 -8.70 24.42
CA ALA A 3 22.12 -7.39 23.90
C ALA A 3 20.73 -7.52 23.26
N ARG A 4 19.77 -6.72 23.74
CA ARG A 4 18.40 -6.71 23.24
C ARG A 4 18.45 -6.20 21.80
N ARG A 5 18.29 -7.09 20.83
CA ARG A 5 18.30 -6.75 19.39
C ARG A 5 17.23 -5.69 19.13
N ALA A 6 17.60 -4.58 18.49
CA ALA A 6 16.63 -3.58 18.06
C ALA A 6 15.60 -4.27 17.14
N ARG A 7 14.33 -3.88 17.24
CA ARG A 7 13.31 -4.46 16.34
C ARG A 7 13.57 -4.01 14.90
N PRO A 8 13.31 -4.85 13.89
CA PRO A 8 13.40 -4.44 12.50
C PRO A 8 12.53 -3.21 12.19
N VAL A 9 13.00 -2.36 11.29
CA VAL A 9 12.19 -1.28 10.70
C VAL A 9 11.24 -1.92 9.69
N ARG A 10 9.94 -1.68 9.85
CA ARG A 10 8.92 -2.23 8.94
C ARG A 10 8.44 -1.18 7.95
N VAL A 11 8.64 -1.47 6.67
CA VAL A 11 8.25 -0.61 5.55
C VAL A 11 7.07 -1.22 4.83
N LEU A 12 5.98 -0.45 4.75
CA LEU A 12 4.84 -0.73 3.91
C LEU A 12 5.04 0.00 2.58
N VAL A 13 4.99 -0.73 1.47
CA VAL A 13 5.16 -0.17 0.13
C VAL A 13 3.87 -0.36 -0.64
N ASP A 14 3.28 0.73 -1.12
CA ASP A 14 2.10 0.65 -1.98
C ASP A 14 2.45 0.02 -3.34
N MET A 15 1.42 -0.41 -4.09
CA MET A 15 1.60 -1.04 -5.38
C MET A 15 1.32 -0.08 -6.55
N ASP A 16 0.12 0.47 -6.65
CA ASP A 16 -0.28 1.27 -7.80
C ASP A 16 0.35 2.67 -7.70
N GLY A 17 1.08 3.12 -8.71
CA GLY A 17 1.77 4.43 -8.68
C GLY A 17 3.10 4.43 -7.91
N VAL A 18 3.49 3.30 -7.29
CA VAL A 18 4.75 3.14 -6.56
C VAL A 18 5.59 1.98 -7.09
N LEU A 19 4.98 0.80 -7.27
CA LEU A 19 5.63 -0.38 -7.87
C LEU A 19 5.16 -0.61 -9.31
N ALA A 20 3.87 -0.41 -9.58
CA ALA A 20 3.23 -0.64 -10.87
C ALA A 20 2.69 0.68 -11.46
N ASP A 21 2.98 0.94 -12.73
CA ASP A 21 2.59 2.16 -13.45
C ASP A 21 1.09 2.16 -13.82
N PHE A 22 0.22 2.39 -12.82
CA PHE A 22 -1.22 2.45 -13.00
C PHE A 22 -1.65 3.57 -13.95
N GLU A 23 -1.11 4.79 -13.79
CA GLU A 23 -1.52 5.97 -14.58
C GLU A 23 -1.10 5.84 -16.05
N GLY A 24 0.14 5.43 -16.33
CA GLY A 24 0.57 5.18 -17.70
C GLY A 24 -0.17 4.00 -18.33
N GLY A 25 -0.36 2.90 -17.59
CA GLY A 25 -1.17 1.76 -18.03
C GLY A 25 -2.61 2.15 -18.37
N LEU A 26 -3.25 2.94 -17.51
CA LEU A 26 -4.60 3.48 -17.70
C LEU A 26 -4.69 4.33 -18.97
N LEU A 27 -3.77 5.29 -19.15
CA LEU A 27 -3.78 6.17 -20.32
C LEU A 27 -3.56 5.39 -21.63
N ARG A 28 -2.59 4.46 -21.66
CA ARG A 28 -2.31 3.61 -22.83
C ARG A 28 -3.53 2.77 -23.19
N ALA A 29 -4.14 2.11 -22.21
CA ALA A 29 -5.30 1.25 -22.43
C ALA A 29 -6.56 2.05 -22.80
N PHE A 30 -6.77 3.22 -22.20
CA PHE A 30 -7.88 4.13 -22.53
C PHE A 30 -7.79 4.60 -23.98
N ARG A 31 -6.64 5.12 -24.41
CA ARG A 31 -6.43 5.57 -25.80
C ARG A 31 -6.58 4.44 -26.82
N ARG A 32 -6.18 3.21 -26.46
CA ARG A 32 -6.38 2.04 -27.32
C ARG A 32 -7.85 1.65 -27.45
N ARG A 33 -8.61 1.69 -26.36
CA ARG A 33 -10.02 1.26 -26.33
C ARG A 33 -10.98 2.34 -26.85
N PHE A 34 -10.63 3.61 -26.67
CA PHE A 34 -11.45 4.77 -26.99
C PHE A 34 -10.63 5.82 -27.76
N PRO A 35 -10.18 5.52 -28.99
CA PRO A 35 -9.20 6.34 -29.72
C PRO A 35 -9.71 7.74 -30.10
N GLU A 36 -11.03 7.89 -30.30
CA GLU A 36 -11.66 9.17 -30.65
C GLU A 36 -12.02 10.02 -29.43
N GLU A 37 -11.85 9.49 -28.21
CA GLU A 37 -12.21 10.21 -27.01
C GLU A 37 -11.11 11.16 -26.52
N PRO A 38 -11.48 12.33 -25.98
CA PRO A 38 -10.49 13.18 -25.34
C PRO A 38 -9.96 12.45 -24.11
N HIS A 39 -8.66 12.63 -23.85
CA HIS A 39 -7.94 12.01 -22.74
C HIS A 39 -7.18 13.08 -21.96
N VAL A 40 -6.74 12.71 -20.75
CA VAL A 40 -5.92 13.58 -19.90
C VAL A 40 -4.46 13.12 -20.02
N PRO A 41 -3.55 13.94 -20.58
CA PRO A 41 -2.11 13.68 -20.54
C PRO A 41 -1.60 13.53 -19.09
N LEU A 42 -0.51 12.77 -18.89
CA LEU A 42 -0.01 12.47 -17.53
C LEU A 42 0.43 13.76 -16.81
N GLU A 43 1.09 14.66 -17.51
CA GLU A 43 1.51 15.99 -17.06
C GLU A 43 0.33 16.89 -16.62
N GLU A 44 -0.88 16.62 -17.12
CA GLU A 44 -2.12 17.32 -16.78
C GLU A 44 -2.94 16.60 -15.70
N ARG A 45 -2.51 15.41 -15.24
CA ARG A 45 -3.21 14.70 -14.16
C ARG A 45 -3.21 15.50 -12.87
N ARG A 46 -4.39 15.65 -12.27
CA ARG A 46 -4.60 16.31 -10.97
C ARG A 46 -5.56 15.48 -10.11
N GLY A 47 -5.25 15.38 -8.82
CA GLY A 47 -6.05 14.63 -7.86
C GLY A 47 -5.96 13.11 -8.05
N PHE A 48 -6.06 12.38 -6.94
CA PHE A 48 -5.83 10.93 -6.90
C PHE A 48 -6.78 10.12 -7.81
N PHE A 49 -8.06 10.48 -7.86
CA PHE A 49 -9.06 9.71 -8.63
C PHE A 49 -9.14 10.16 -10.09
N ALA A 50 -8.42 9.48 -10.99
CA ALA A 50 -8.49 9.73 -12.43
C ALA A 50 -9.95 9.75 -12.95
N ARG A 51 -10.82 8.86 -12.45
CA ARG A 51 -12.25 8.82 -12.80
C ARG A 51 -12.95 10.17 -12.66
N GLU A 52 -12.63 10.93 -11.61
CA GLU A 52 -13.28 12.22 -11.34
C GLU A 52 -12.75 13.32 -12.28
N GLN A 53 -11.46 13.28 -12.65
CA GLN A 53 -10.95 14.22 -13.66
C GLN A 53 -11.52 13.93 -15.06
N TYR A 54 -11.65 12.65 -15.44
CA TYR A 54 -12.31 12.27 -16.69
C TYR A 54 -13.80 12.67 -16.68
N ARG A 55 -14.51 12.52 -15.55
CA ARG A 55 -15.89 13.02 -15.39
C ARG A 55 -15.98 14.52 -15.65
N ALA A 56 -15.04 15.30 -15.11
CA ALA A 56 -15.00 16.75 -15.27
C ALA A 56 -14.70 17.16 -16.72
N LEU A 57 -13.89 16.38 -17.45
CA LEU A 57 -13.63 16.58 -18.87
C LEU A 57 -14.90 16.37 -19.71
N ARG A 58 -15.60 15.24 -19.47
CA ARG A 58 -16.92 14.99 -20.04
C ARG A 58 -17.64 13.88 -19.24
N PRO A 59 -18.91 14.05 -18.82
CA PRO A 59 -19.54 13.17 -17.84
C PRO A 59 -19.51 11.66 -18.16
N ASP A 60 -19.68 11.27 -19.42
CA ASP A 60 -19.70 9.85 -19.85
C ASP A 60 -18.32 9.17 -19.79
N LEU A 61 -17.23 9.95 -19.74
CA LEU A 61 -15.88 9.41 -19.71
C LEU A 61 -15.54 8.74 -18.37
N ALA A 62 -16.25 9.09 -17.30
CA ALA A 62 -16.06 8.49 -15.98
C ALA A 62 -16.26 6.98 -15.99
N ASP A 63 -17.27 6.50 -16.72
CA ASP A 63 -17.56 5.06 -16.81
C ASP A 63 -16.70 4.38 -17.87
N LYS A 64 -16.33 5.10 -18.94
CA LYS A 64 -15.38 4.59 -19.94
C LYS A 64 -14.00 4.35 -19.32
N VAL A 65 -13.46 5.31 -18.58
CA VAL A 65 -12.16 5.14 -17.92
C VAL A 65 -12.22 4.08 -16.82
N ALA A 66 -13.35 3.98 -16.09
CA ALA A 66 -13.55 2.90 -15.13
C ALA A 66 -13.55 1.52 -15.78
N SER A 67 -14.22 1.38 -16.92
CA SER A 67 -14.25 0.12 -17.66
C SER A 67 -12.88 -0.39 -18.11
N VAL A 68 -11.87 0.49 -18.18
CA VAL A 68 -10.49 0.13 -18.51
C VAL A 68 -9.82 -0.56 -17.32
N TYR A 69 -9.77 0.09 -16.16
CA TYR A 69 -9.10 -0.49 -14.99
C TYR A 69 -9.89 -1.62 -14.32
N GLU A 70 -11.18 -1.75 -14.64
CA GLU A 70 -12.02 -2.88 -14.22
C GLU A 70 -11.93 -4.09 -15.17
N SER A 71 -11.21 -3.98 -16.29
CA SER A 71 -11.13 -5.05 -17.29
C SER A 71 -10.14 -6.16 -16.92
N PRO A 72 -10.40 -7.42 -17.31
CA PRO A 72 -9.44 -8.50 -17.15
C PRO A 72 -8.08 -8.15 -17.77
N GLY A 73 -7.00 -8.48 -17.05
CA GLY A 73 -5.62 -8.27 -17.44
C GLY A 73 -5.07 -6.88 -17.14
N PHE A 74 -5.92 -5.91 -16.76
CA PHE A 74 -5.46 -4.54 -16.55
C PHE A 74 -4.36 -4.45 -15.49
N PHE A 75 -4.53 -5.07 -14.31
CA PHE A 75 -3.54 -5.01 -13.24
C PHE A 75 -2.34 -5.90 -13.54
N LEU A 76 -2.56 -7.07 -14.15
CA LEU A 76 -1.50 -8.02 -14.50
C LEU A 76 -0.50 -7.45 -15.53
N ASP A 77 -0.99 -6.62 -16.45
CA ASP A 77 -0.22 -6.08 -17.57
C ASP A 77 0.46 -4.74 -17.25
N LEU A 78 0.29 -4.19 -16.04
CA LEU A 78 0.98 -2.96 -15.64
C LEU A 78 2.50 -3.15 -15.72
N GLU A 79 3.18 -2.12 -16.22
CA GLU A 79 4.63 -2.09 -16.26
C GLU A 79 5.18 -1.68 -14.88
N PRO A 80 6.33 -2.21 -14.44
CA PRO A 80 6.97 -1.74 -13.22
C PRO A 80 7.40 -0.27 -13.33
N ILE A 81 7.28 0.47 -12.23
CA ILE A 81 7.90 1.79 -12.10
C ILE A 81 9.43 1.63 -12.14
N PRO A 82 10.17 2.51 -12.85
CA PRO A 82 11.64 2.41 -12.94
C PRO A 82 12.32 2.36 -11.56
N GLY A 83 13.19 1.36 -11.36
CA GLY A 83 13.95 1.15 -10.11
C GLY A 83 13.16 0.49 -8.99
N ALA A 84 11.85 0.27 -9.14
CA ALA A 84 11.01 -0.26 -8.08
C ALA A 84 11.35 -1.70 -7.69
N LEU A 85 11.62 -2.55 -8.69
CA LEU A 85 11.92 -3.96 -8.45
C LEU A 85 13.27 -4.11 -7.73
N GLU A 86 14.28 -3.40 -8.21
CA GLU A 86 15.61 -3.36 -7.60
C GLU A 86 15.54 -2.86 -6.15
N ALA A 87 14.84 -1.75 -5.91
CA ALA A 87 14.67 -1.20 -4.57
C ALA A 87 13.94 -2.18 -3.63
N MET A 88 12.92 -2.90 -4.10
CA MET A 88 12.21 -3.90 -3.29
C MET A 88 13.13 -5.06 -2.90
N HIS A 89 13.93 -5.59 -3.83
CA HIS A 89 14.89 -6.64 -3.54
C HIS A 89 16.00 -6.18 -2.59
N GLU A 90 16.54 -4.98 -2.80
CA GLU A 90 17.57 -4.40 -1.94
C GLU A 90 17.03 -4.11 -0.53
N MET A 91 15.83 -3.56 -0.41
CA MET A 91 15.16 -3.31 0.87
C MET A 91 14.88 -4.62 1.61
N HIS A 92 14.46 -5.67 0.89
CA HIS A 92 14.23 -6.98 1.49
C HIS A 92 15.52 -7.63 2.00
N ALA A 93 16.65 -7.41 1.33
CA ALA A 93 17.96 -7.93 1.72
C ALA A 93 18.65 -7.08 2.82
N MET A 94 18.12 -5.89 3.11
CA MET A 94 18.68 -4.96 4.09
C MET A 94 18.56 -5.51 5.53
N HIS A 95 19.63 -5.37 6.32
CA HIS A 95 19.67 -5.87 7.69
C HIS A 95 18.64 -5.16 8.58
N ASP A 96 17.99 -5.92 9.48
CA ASP A 96 16.94 -5.43 10.39
C ASP A 96 15.86 -4.59 9.66
N THR A 97 15.45 -5.01 8.46
CA THR A 97 14.39 -4.39 7.68
C THR A 97 13.34 -5.44 7.30
N GLU A 98 12.07 -5.11 7.49
CA GLU A 98 10.94 -5.90 7.02
C GLU A 98 10.17 -5.11 5.97
N VAL A 99 9.94 -5.69 4.79
CA VAL A 99 9.15 -5.06 3.73
C VAL A 99 7.86 -5.84 3.49
N PHE A 100 6.76 -5.10 3.34
CA PHE A 100 5.44 -5.62 2.96
C PHE A 100 4.85 -4.77 1.84
N ILE A 101 4.16 -5.41 0.90
CA ILE A 101 3.38 -4.72 -0.13
C ILE A 101 2.00 -4.47 0.45
N CYS A 102 1.66 -3.22 0.75
CA CYS A 102 0.39 -2.84 1.38
C CYS A 102 -0.48 -2.11 0.36
N THR A 103 -1.39 -2.84 -0.29
CA THR A 103 -2.16 -2.35 -1.44
C THR A 103 -3.67 -2.45 -1.22
N SER A 104 -4.43 -1.59 -1.88
CA SER A 104 -5.88 -1.55 -1.82
C SER A 104 -6.52 -2.16 -3.07
N PRO A 105 -7.50 -3.08 -2.93
CA PRO A 105 -8.25 -3.57 -4.07
C PRO A 105 -9.25 -2.51 -4.56
N LEU A 106 -9.69 -2.65 -5.82
CA LEU A 106 -10.92 -2.01 -6.28
C LEU A 106 -12.15 -2.59 -5.54
N LEU A 107 -13.24 -1.82 -5.49
CA LEU A 107 -14.53 -2.34 -5.02
C LEU A 107 -15.09 -3.41 -5.98
N LYS A 108 -14.91 -3.21 -7.29
CA LYS A 108 -15.12 -4.27 -8.31
C LYS A 108 -13.87 -5.14 -8.38
N TYR A 109 -13.80 -6.12 -7.49
CA TYR A 109 -12.56 -6.83 -7.15
C TYR A 109 -12.18 -7.96 -8.11
N GLU A 110 -13.11 -8.41 -8.96
CA GLU A 110 -13.04 -9.65 -9.76
C GLU A 110 -11.73 -9.80 -10.55
N HIS A 111 -11.26 -8.71 -11.17
CA HIS A 111 -10.03 -8.67 -11.97
C HIS A 111 -8.91 -7.89 -11.30
N CYS A 112 -9.01 -7.62 -10.00
CA CYS A 112 -8.02 -6.83 -9.27
C CYS A 112 -7.23 -7.69 -8.28
N VAL A 113 -7.91 -8.44 -7.42
CA VAL A 113 -7.26 -9.14 -6.30
C VAL A 113 -6.27 -10.21 -6.79
N GLY A 114 -6.73 -11.15 -7.61
CA GLY A 114 -5.86 -12.22 -8.11
C GLY A 114 -4.74 -11.72 -9.04
N GLU A 115 -5.02 -10.69 -9.82
CA GLU A 115 -4.04 -10.09 -10.74
C GLU A 115 -2.92 -9.37 -9.99
N LYS A 116 -3.21 -8.70 -8.86
CA LYS A 116 -2.17 -8.10 -8.02
C LYS A 116 -1.20 -9.15 -7.46
N PHE A 117 -1.72 -10.28 -6.98
CA PHE A 117 -0.87 -11.40 -6.51
C PHE A 117 -0.02 -11.96 -7.67
N SER A 118 -0.64 -12.16 -8.83
CA SER A 118 0.04 -12.68 -10.03
C SER A 118 1.11 -11.72 -10.56
N TRP A 119 0.86 -10.41 -10.49
CA TRP A 119 1.84 -9.38 -10.87
C TRP A 119 3.06 -9.42 -9.93
N VAL A 120 2.84 -9.52 -8.62
CA VAL A 120 3.93 -9.62 -7.64
C VAL A 120 4.76 -10.89 -7.88
N ASP A 121 4.12 -12.04 -8.10
CA ASP A 121 4.85 -13.27 -8.43
C ASP A 121 5.68 -13.13 -9.72
N LYS A 122 5.07 -12.57 -10.77
CA LYS A 122 5.71 -12.34 -12.08
C LYS A 122 6.97 -11.48 -11.99
N TYR A 123 6.94 -10.39 -11.23
CA TYR A 123 8.02 -9.40 -11.24
C TYR A 123 8.98 -9.46 -10.04
N LEU A 124 8.52 -9.91 -8.87
CA LEU A 124 9.31 -9.96 -7.64
C LEU A 124 9.56 -11.40 -7.15
N GLY A 125 8.75 -12.36 -7.60
CA GLY A 125 8.85 -13.78 -7.22
C GLY A 125 8.00 -14.17 -6.00
N PRO A 126 7.86 -15.48 -5.75
CA PRO A 126 6.91 -16.04 -4.80
C PRO A 126 7.16 -15.58 -3.35
N GLN A 127 8.40 -15.29 -2.98
CA GLN A 127 8.75 -14.80 -1.64
C GLN A 127 8.16 -13.42 -1.31
N PHE A 128 7.83 -12.60 -2.32
CA PHE A 128 7.13 -11.34 -2.11
C PHE A 128 5.61 -11.51 -2.08
N VAL A 129 5.08 -12.60 -2.62
CA VAL A 129 3.64 -12.91 -2.53
C VAL A 129 3.22 -13.14 -1.07
N GLU A 130 4.08 -13.79 -0.29
CA GLU A 130 3.90 -13.98 1.17
C GLU A 130 3.90 -12.66 1.97
N ARG A 131 4.30 -11.55 1.33
CA ARG A 131 4.44 -10.22 1.94
C ARG A 131 3.35 -9.25 1.51
N ILE A 132 2.30 -9.73 0.82
CA ILE A 132 1.17 -8.90 0.41
C ILE A 132 0.19 -8.74 1.58
N ILE A 133 -0.15 -7.48 1.87
CA ILE A 133 -1.26 -7.08 2.72
C ILE A 133 -2.27 -6.36 1.83
N LEU A 134 -3.41 -7.00 1.60
CA LEU A 134 -4.47 -6.44 0.78
C LEU A 134 -5.56 -5.86 1.69
N THR A 135 -5.68 -4.53 1.72
CA THR A 135 -6.60 -3.81 2.62
C THR A 135 -7.10 -2.51 2.01
N ARG A 136 -8.36 -2.15 2.28
CA ARG A 136 -8.92 -0.83 1.96
C ARG A 136 -8.60 0.23 3.02
N ASP A 137 -8.16 -0.20 4.19
CA ASP A 137 -7.75 0.66 5.28
C ASP A 137 -6.30 0.33 5.67
N LYS A 138 -5.37 1.19 5.28
CA LYS A 138 -3.94 1.04 5.60
C LYS A 138 -3.59 1.56 6.99
N THR A 139 -4.50 2.31 7.63
CA THR A 139 -4.25 2.96 8.93
C THR A 139 -4.19 1.94 10.07
N VAL A 140 -4.90 0.81 9.92
CA VAL A 140 -4.88 -0.32 10.87
C VAL A 140 -3.65 -1.24 10.70
N VAL A 141 -2.81 -1.02 9.68
CA VAL A 141 -1.62 -1.85 9.43
C VAL A 141 -0.42 -1.26 10.16
N LEU A 142 0.20 -2.05 11.03
CA LEU A 142 1.38 -1.63 11.77
C LEU A 142 2.64 -1.63 10.88
N GLY A 143 3.31 -0.50 10.83
CA GLY A 143 4.61 -0.28 10.20
C GLY A 143 5.27 0.98 10.75
N ASP A 144 6.53 1.19 10.41
CA ASP A 144 7.28 2.41 10.75
C ASP A 144 7.20 3.45 9.60
N LEU A 145 7.05 2.97 8.38
CA LEU A 145 6.95 3.75 7.15
C LEU A 145 5.83 3.22 6.25
N LEU A 146 5.17 4.13 5.55
CA LEU A 146 4.30 3.83 4.41
C LEU A 146 4.72 4.69 3.22
N ILE A 147 5.26 4.07 2.17
CA ILE A 147 5.62 4.70 0.91
C ILE A 147 4.45 4.52 -0.06
N ASP A 148 3.77 5.62 -0.40
CA ASP A 148 2.46 5.59 -1.06
C ASP A 148 2.24 6.90 -1.83
N ASP A 149 1.65 6.83 -3.03
CA ASP A 149 1.46 7.98 -3.91
C ASP A 149 0.17 8.78 -3.59
N LYS A 150 -0.72 8.24 -2.75
CA LYS A 150 -1.92 8.96 -2.29
C LYS A 150 -1.52 10.07 -1.33
N ASP A 151 -1.93 11.29 -1.65
CA ASP A 151 -1.60 12.52 -0.93
C ASP A 151 -1.96 12.50 0.58
N THR A 152 -3.12 11.93 0.91
CA THR A 152 -3.57 11.73 2.29
C THR A 152 -4.22 10.37 2.45
N ILE A 153 -3.73 9.58 3.41
CA ILE A 153 -4.22 8.25 3.74
C ILE A 153 -5.05 8.34 5.02
N LEU A 154 -6.32 7.96 4.92
CA LEU A 154 -7.32 8.05 5.99
C LEU A 154 -7.95 6.69 6.21
N GLY A 155 -8.46 6.45 7.42
CA GLY A 155 -9.04 5.20 7.84
C GLY A 155 -9.60 5.29 9.25
N GLN A 156 -9.72 4.14 9.93
CA GLN A 156 -10.23 4.07 11.30
C GLN A 156 -9.25 4.63 12.33
N GLU A 157 -7.94 4.49 12.13
CA GLU A 157 -6.94 5.02 13.05
C GLU A 157 -6.64 6.49 12.72
N GLU A 158 -6.96 7.38 13.68
CA GLU A 158 -6.72 8.82 13.55
C GLU A 158 -5.24 9.17 13.47
N THR A 159 -4.39 8.40 14.18
CA THR A 159 -2.92 8.56 14.19
C THR A 159 -2.26 7.23 13.85
N PRO A 160 -2.05 6.94 12.55
CA PRO A 160 -1.38 5.71 12.13
C PRO A 160 0.03 5.59 12.70
N ALA A 161 0.48 4.36 12.97
CA ALA A 161 1.80 4.11 13.55
C ALA A 161 2.97 4.47 12.60
N TRP A 162 2.73 4.40 11.29
CA TRP A 162 3.73 4.68 10.27
C TRP A 162 3.83 6.17 9.96
N GLU A 163 5.02 6.62 9.58
CA GLU A 163 5.16 7.88 8.85
C GLU A 163 4.85 7.66 7.37
N HIS A 164 3.99 8.51 6.80
CA HIS A 164 3.74 8.54 5.36
C HIS A 164 4.83 9.29 4.60
N ILE A 165 5.43 8.60 3.65
CA ILE A 165 6.36 9.16 2.67
C ILE A 165 5.61 9.24 1.35
N LEU A 166 5.33 10.46 0.88
CA LEU A 166 4.61 10.64 -0.38
C LEU A 166 5.52 10.25 -1.55
N PHE A 167 5.19 9.17 -2.24
CA PHE A 167 5.88 8.81 -3.47
C PHE A 167 5.39 9.69 -4.61
N THR A 168 6.31 10.23 -5.42
CA THR A 168 5.93 11.17 -6.47
C THR A 168 5.31 10.45 -7.65
N CYS A 169 4.11 10.90 -8.02
CA CYS A 169 3.37 10.42 -9.18
C CYS A 169 2.79 11.63 -9.93
N CYS A 170 2.37 11.42 -11.18
CA CYS A 170 1.96 12.50 -12.08
C CYS A 170 0.81 13.35 -11.49
N HIS A 171 -0.08 12.75 -10.72
CA HIS A 171 -1.24 13.40 -10.10
C HIS A 171 -0.93 14.15 -8.79
N ASN A 172 0.28 13.99 -8.21
CA ASN A 172 0.65 14.60 -6.93
C ASN A 172 1.92 15.48 -6.99
N GLN A 173 2.65 15.47 -8.11
CA GLN A 173 3.94 16.18 -8.27
C GLN A 173 3.86 17.71 -8.06
N HIS A 174 2.69 18.29 -8.28
CA HIS A 174 2.44 19.72 -8.13
C HIS A 174 2.07 20.14 -6.68
N LEU A 175 1.86 19.16 -5.79
CA LEU A 175 1.47 19.43 -4.42
C LEU A 175 2.67 19.92 -3.61
N ALA A 176 2.56 21.13 -3.06
CA ALA A 176 3.47 21.63 -2.05
C ALA A 176 3.18 20.93 -0.71
N LEU A 177 4.20 20.28 -0.14
CA LEU A 177 4.08 19.61 1.14
C LEU A 177 4.43 20.54 2.30
N PRO A 178 3.77 20.41 3.46
CA PRO A 178 4.22 21.08 4.66
C PRO A 178 5.60 20.52 5.08
N PRO A 179 6.44 21.31 5.80
CA PRO A 179 7.80 20.89 6.17
C PRO A 179 7.91 19.57 6.95
N ALA A 180 6.83 19.17 7.63
CA ALA A 180 6.77 17.93 8.42
C ALA A 180 6.52 16.67 7.57
N LYS A 181 6.11 16.80 6.31
CA LYS A 181 5.91 15.66 5.40
C LYS A 181 7.12 15.48 4.50
N ARG A 182 7.54 14.22 4.31
CA ARG A 182 8.62 13.85 3.38
C ARG A 182 8.05 13.32 2.07
N ARG A 183 8.84 13.46 1.01
CA ARG A 183 8.54 12.98 -0.35
C ARG A 183 9.72 12.17 -0.84
N LEU A 184 9.43 11.04 -1.48
CA LEU A 184 10.39 10.30 -2.29
C LEU A 184 10.13 10.67 -3.76
N LEU A 185 11.12 11.23 -4.46
CA LEU A 185 10.93 11.71 -5.84
C LEU A 185 10.84 10.56 -6.85
N SER A 186 11.59 9.49 -6.61
CA SER A 186 11.57 8.25 -7.38
C SER A 186 12.38 7.18 -6.64
N TRP A 187 12.46 5.98 -7.17
CA TRP A 187 13.32 4.93 -6.60
C TRP A 187 14.83 5.16 -6.79
N SER A 188 15.25 6.14 -7.61
CA SER A 188 16.66 6.54 -7.69
C SER A 188 17.08 7.53 -6.60
N ASP A 189 16.14 8.00 -5.80
CA ASP A 189 16.37 8.89 -4.66
C ASP A 189 16.77 8.08 -3.41
N ASP A 190 17.27 8.74 -2.36
CA ASP A 190 17.85 8.05 -1.20
C ASP A 190 16.79 7.50 -0.21
N TRP A 191 16.06 6.49 -0.66
CA TRP A 191 15.11 5.75 0.18
C TRP A 191 15.78 5.03 1.35
N ARG A 192 17.11 4.78 1.29
CA ARG A 192 17.85 4.15 2.39
C ARG A 192 17.96 5.08 3.57
N GLU A 193 18.27 6.36 3.34
CA GLU A 193 18.31 7.38 4.40
C GLU A 193 16.97 7.44 5.15
N ILE A 194 15.85 7.36 4.43
CA ILE A 194 14.49 7.38 5.02
C ILE A 194 14.28 6.21 5.98
N ILE A 195 14.75 5.01 5.63
CA ILE A 195 14.67 3.80 6.47
C ILE A 195 15.63 3.92 7.66
N GLU A 196 16.88 4.33 7.41
CA GLU A 196 17.89 4.51 8.44
C GLU A 196 17.44 5.52 9.51
N SER A 197 16.74 6.58 9.12
CA SER A 197 16.19 7.58 10.05
C SER A 197 15.19 7.02 11.06
N LYS A 198 14.73 5.77 10.91
CA LYS A 198 13.83 5.09 11.86
C LYS A 198 14.55 4.21 12.87
N ARG A 199 15.80 3.82 12.61
CA ARG A 199 16.53 2.88 13.47
C ARG A 199 16.82 3.42 14.86
N ASP A 200 16.99 4.73 15.00
CA ASP A 200 17.30 5.38 16.29
C ASP A 200 16.07 5.67 17.17
N THR A 201 14.85 5.39 16.69
CA THR A 201 13.60 5.73 17.39
C THR A 201 12.93 4.54 18.11
N ALA A 202 13.42 3.31 17.92
CA ALA A 202 12.73 2.10 18.36
C ALA A 202 13.15 1.63 19.77
N ALA A 203 12.79 2.41 20.80
CA ALA A 203 12.82 1.97 22.20
C ALA A 203 11.43 2.08 22.84
N VAL A 204 10.47 1.24 22.42
CA VAL A 204 9.24 1.01 23.19
C VAL A 204 9.14 -0.48 23.51
N ALA A 205 9.06 -0.78 24.81
CA ALA A 205 8.97 -2.14 25.30
C ALA A 205 7.59 -2.74 24.96
N PRO A 206 7.50 -4.03 24.55
CA PRO A 206 6.22 -4.70 24.48
C PRO A 206 5.64 -4.78 25.90
N GLY A 207 4.38 -4.35 26.03
CA GLY A 207 3.60 -4.51 27.25
C GLY A 207 3.52 -5.99 27.66
N GLN A 208 3.51 -6.22 28.96
CA GLN A 208 3.39 -7.56 29.55
C GLN A 208 2.04 -8.17 29.13
N TRP A 209 2.05 -9.29 28.42
CA TRP A 209 0.84 -10.03 28.11
C TRP A 209 0.29 -10.67 29.39
N THR A 210 -0.86 -10.20 29.86
CA THR A 210 -1.65 -10.91 30.87
C THR A 210 -2.55 -11.91 30.16
N VAL A 211 -2.28 -13.20 30.38
CA VAL A 211 -3.23 -14.26 30.03
C VAL A 211 -4.44 -14.10 30.93
N LEU A 212 -5.59 -13.76 30.33
CA LEU A 212 -6.87 -13.82 31.05
C LEU A 212 -7.17 -15.28 31.35
N LYS A 213 -7.10 -15.67 32.63
CA LYS A 213 -7.63 -16.97 33.08
C LYS A 213 -9.13 -16.99 32.77
N GLY A 214 -9.56 -17.94 31.95
CA GLY A 214 -10.98 -18.24 31.79
C GLY A 214 -11.63 -18.60 33.13
N PRO A 215 -12.97 -18.50 33.24
CA PRO A 215 -13.67 -18.82 34.47
C PRO A 215 -13.35 -20.26 34.90
N GLU A 216 -12.77 -20.40 36.09
CA GLU A 216 -12.50 -21.70 36.71
C GLU A 216 -13.81 -22.51 36.78
N ASP A 217 -13.72 -23.80 36.44
CA ASP A 217 -14.81 -24.76 36.49
C ASP A 217 -15.60 -24.61 37.78
N ARG A 218 -16.90 -24.30 37.65
CA ARG A 218 -17.82 -24.33 38.80
C ARG A 218 -17.78 -25.73 39.40
N PRO A 219 -17.64 -25.88 40.73
CA PRO A 219 -17.69 -27.18 41.35
C PRO A 219 -19.04 -27.84 41.07
N ALA A 220 -18.99 -29.10 40.63
CA ALA A 220 -20.16 -29.92 40.36
C ALA A 220 -21.16 -29.86 41.52
N GLY A 221 -22.38 -29.40 41.22
CA GLY A 221 -23.48 -29.34 42.18
C GLY A 221 -23.73 -30.72 42.79
N LYS A 222 -23.85 -30.78 44.12
CA LYS A 222 -24.24 -32.00 44.84
C LYS A 222 -25.63 -32.46 44.38
N PRO A 223 -25.88 -33.77 44.26
CA PRO A 223 -27.17 -34.29 43.82
C PRO A 223 -28.24 -34.01 44.90
N SER A 224 -29.38 -33.48 44.43
CA SER A 224 -30.61 -33.30 45.20
C SER A 224 -31.09 -34.64 45.78
N ARG A 225 -31.35 -34.69 47.09
CA ARG A 225 -32.09 -35.80 47.72
C ARG A 225 -33.57 -35.44 47.78
N ALA A 226 -34.38 -36.31 47.20
CA ALA A 226 -35.83 -36.26 47.20
C ALA A 226 -36.43 -36.29 48.62
N LYS A 227 -37.51 -35.53 48.77
CA LYS A 227 -38.70 -35.87 49.57
C LYS A 227 -39.93 -35.40 48.81
#